data_AF-A0A831TUR7-F1
#
_entry.id   AF-A0A831TUR7-F1
#
_cell.length_a   1.000
_cell.length_b   1.000
_cell.length_c   1.000
_cell.angle_alpha   90.00
_cell.angle_beta   90.00
_cell.angle_gamma   90.00
#
_symmetry.space_group_name_H-M   'P 1'
#
loop_
_entity.id
_entity.type
_entity.pdbx_description
1 polymer ?
#
loop_
_entity_poly.entity_id
_entity_poly.type
_entity_poly.pdbx_seq_one_letter_code
_entity_poly.pdbx_strand_id
1 'polypeptide(L)'
;MRYKNGTIQSHTHSWAVTPNQVCIELISKDYHLVVNLNPEPGRSRSSLTGHINNESVHFDFTEEDFYITEMRTFLKAVTEKDQSLIHSPYVDAAKTLQVVFSANHSVEQGCLVKLT
;
A
#
# COMPACT_ATOMS: atom_id res chain seq x y z
N MET A 1 11.79 -1.09 -8.77
CA MET A 1 12.39 -0.08 -7.85
C MET A 1 13.31 -0.78 -6.87
N ARG A 2 14.36 -0.09 -6.38
CA ARG A 2 15.30 -0.62 -5.38
C ARG A 2 15.47 0.40 -4.25
N TYR A 3 15.22 -0.04 -3.03
CA TYR A 3 15.35 0.76 -1.81
C TYR A 3 16.82 0.84 -1.35
N LYS A 4 17.13 1.81 -0.48
CA LYS A 4 18.50 2.03 0.06
C LYS A 4 19.03 0.80 0.82
N ASN A 5 18.15 0.04 1.46
CA ASN A 5 18.49 -1.20 2.19
C ASN A 5 18.59 -2.44 1.27
N GLY A 6 18.46 -2.29 -0.05
CA GLY A 6 18.52 -3.39 -0.99
C GLY A 6 17.19 -4.09 -1.27
N THR A 7 16.10 -3.76 -0.57
CA THR A 7 14.76 -4.29 -0.88
C THR A 7 14.39 -3.95 -2.33
N ILE A 8 13.83 -4.92 -3.04
CA ILE A 8 13.38 -4.78 -4.42
C ILE A 8 11.86 -4.75 -4.41
N GLN A 9 11.28 -3.86 -5.20
CA GLN A 9 9.84 -3.77 -5.41
C GLN A 9 9.55 -3.74 -6.90
N SER A 10 8.56 -4.54 -7.30
CA SER A 10 7.84 -4.36 -8.55
C SER A 10 6.51 -3.65 -8.29
N HIS A 11 6.06 -2.84 -9.25
CA HIS A 11 4.76 -2.19 -9.19
C HIS A 11 4.12 -2.26 -10.57
N THR A 12 2.89 -2.74 -10.61
CA THR A 12 2.08 -2.84 -11.82
C THR A 12 0.76 -2.14 -11.55
N HIS A 13 0.38 -1.22 -12.43
CA HIS A 13 -0.90 -0.54 -12.38
C HIS A 13 -1.62 -0.71 -13.70
N SER A 14 -2.91 -1.06 -13.65
CA SER A 14 -3.74 -1.29 -14.83
C SER A 14 -5.19 -0.96 -14.52
N TRP A 15 -5.84 -0.25 -15.44
CA TRP A 15 -7.27 0.02 -15.40
C TRP A 15 -8.12 -1.13 -15.95
N ALA A 16 -7.49 -2.16 -16.53
CA ALA A 16 -8.18 -3.28 -17.17
C ALA A 16 -8.40 -4.48 -16.25
N VAL A 17 -7.88 -4.45 -15.02
CA VAL A 17 -7.95 -5.55 -14.06
C VAL A 17 -9.08 -5.28 -13.06
N THR A 18 -10.03 -6.21 -12.97
CA THR A 18 -11.24 -6.09 -12.13
C THR A 18 -11.27 -6.97 -10.87
N PRO A 19 -10.57 -8.13 -10.76
CA PRO A 19 -10.71 -9.02 -9.60
C PRO A 19 -10.30 -8.40 -8.26
N ASN A 20 -9.28 -7.54 -8.25
CA ASN A 20 -8.81 -6.84 -7.05
C ASN A 20 -8.53 -5.38 -7.38
N GLN A 21 -8.79 -4.47 -6.44
CA GLN A 21 -8.44 -3.06 -6.59
C GLN A 21 -6.95 -2.82 -6.30
N VAL A 22 -6.44 -3.38 -5.21
CA VAL A 22 -5.00 -3.38 -4.90
C VAL A 22 -4.61 -4.75 -4.36
N CYS A 23 -3.46 -5.26 -4.82
CA CYS A 23 -2.82 -6.44 -4.26
C CYS A 23 -1.37 -6.10 -3.92
N ILE A 24 -0.95 -6.42 -2.70
CA ILE A 24 0.41 -6.20 -2.21
C ILE A 24 0.97 -7.54 -1.76
N GLU A 25 2.05 -7.95 -2.41
CA GLU A 25 2.78 -9.16 -2.05
C GLU A 25 4.08 -8.77 -1.35
N LEU A 26 4.29 -9.31 -0.15
CA LEU A 26 5.47 -9.09 0.68
C LEU A 26 6.21 -10.42 0.81
N ILE A 27 7.43 -10.47 0.30
CA ILE A 27 8.25 -11.69 0.26
C ILE A 27 9.56 -11.43 1.01
N SER A 28 9.88 -12.33 1.93
CA SER A 28 11.15 -12.35 2.66
C SER A 28 11.57 -13.80 2.91
N LYS A 29 12.70 -13.99 3.60
CA LYS A 29 13.15 -15.30 4.05
C LYS A 29 12.15 -15.96 4.99
N ASP A 30 11.57 -15.16 5.89
CA ASP A 30 10.81 -15.67 7.02
C ASP A 30 9.29 -15.53 6.83
N TYR A 31 8.84 -14.85 5.77
CA TYR A 31 7.42 -14.67 5.49
C TYR A 31 7.13 -14.52 3.99
N HIS A 32 5.91 -14.91 3.63
CA HIS A 32 5.28 -14.57 2.36
C HIS A 32 3.86 -14.17 2.68
N LEU A 33 3.50 -12.91 2.44
CA LEU A 33 2.20 -12.35 2.76
C LEU A 33 1.58 -11.70 1.52
N VAL A 34 0.29 -11.92 1.33
CA VAL A 34 -0.51 -11.31 0.27
C VAL A 34 -1.63 -10.52 0.92
N VAL A 35 -1.63 -9.22 0.69
CA VAL A 35 -2.70 -8.30 1.09
C VAL A 35 -3.57 -8.05 -0.15
N ASN A 36 -4.83 -8.47 -0.09
CA ASN A 36 -5.83 -8.05 -1.06
C ASN A 36 -6.64 -6.92 -0.44
N LEU A 37 -6.61 -5.74 -1.06
CA LEU A 37 -7.39 -4.58 -0.63
C LEU A 37 -8.51 -4.36 -1.64
N ASN A 38 -9.73 -4.57 -1.17
CA ASN A 38 -10.97 -4.42 -1.92
C ASN A 38 -11.96 -3.63 -1.03
N PRO A 39 -11.78 -2.30 -0.95
CA PRO A 39 -12.58 -1.46 -0.07
C PRO A 39 -14.03 -1.25 -0.56
N GLU A 40 -14.34 -1.58 -1.82
CA GLU A 40 -15.70 -1.41 -2.35
C GLU A 40 -16.68 -2.51 -1.85
N PRO A 41 -17.84 -2.13 -1.30
CA PRO A 41 -18.92 -3.07 -1.01
C PRO A 41 -19.34 -3.83 -2.27
N GLY A 42 -19.41 -5.16 -2.20
CA GLY A 42 -19.87 -6.02 -3.31
C GLY A 42 -18.76 -6.68 -4.14
N ARG A 43 -17.48 -6.45 -3.82
CA ARG A 43 -16.35 -7.26 -4.32
C ARG A 43 -15.91 -8.31 -3.28
N SER A 44 -15.00 -9.21 -3.66
CA SER A 44 -14.27 -10.06 -2.72
C SER A 44 -13.68 -9.18 -1.61
N ARG A 45 -13.97 -9.44 -0.33
CA ARG A 45 -13.55 -8.54 0.76
C ARG A 45 -12.03 -8.52 0.93
N SER A 46 -11.54 -7.48 1.61
CA SER A 46 -10.12 -7.33 1.90
C SER A 46 -9.62 -8.47 2.79
N SER A 47 -8.41 -8.96 2.53
CA SER A 47 -7.83 -10.09 3.25
C SER A 47 -6.31 -9.99 3.33
N LEU A 48 -5.74 -10.64 4.35
CA LEU A 48 -4.31 -10.89 4.49
C LEU A 48 -4.13 -12.41 4.59
N THR A 49 -3.36 -12.99 3.67
CA THR A 49 -3.07 -14.42 3.64
C THR A 49 -1.59 -14.69 3.48
N GLY A 50 -1.12 -15.88 3.89
CA GLY A 50 0.25 -16.30 3.65
C GLY A 50 0.84 -17.06 4.84
N HIS A 51 2.13 -16.86 5.11
CA HIS A 51 2.81 -17.48 6.23
C HIS A 51 3.88 -16.57 6.87
N ILE A 52 4.12 -16.78 8.16
CA ILE A 52 5.23 -16.19 8.94
C ILE A 52 5.88 -17.34 9.72
N ASN A 53 7.20 -17.53 9.60
CA ASN A 53 7.94 -18.61 10.27
C ASN A 53 7.32 -20.01 10.06
N ASN A 54 6.83 -20.28 8.84
CA ASN A 54 6.07 -21.48 8.45
C ASN A 54 4.69 -21.67 9.10
N GLU A 55 4.20 -20.69 9.86
CA GLU A 55 2.83 -20.68 10.38
C GLU A 55 1.92 -19.92 9.41
N SER A 56 0.82 -20.56 9.01
CA SER A 56 -0.17 -19.96 8.12
C SER A 56 -0.90 -18.82 8.82
N VAL A 57 -1.07 -17.72 8.09
CA VAL A 57 -1.84 -16.56 8.54
C VAL A 57 -3.00 -16.34 7.58
N HIS A 58 -4.17 -16.09 8.13
CA HIS A 58 -5.37 -15.77 7.37
C HIS A 58 -6.24 -14.83 8.19
N PHE A 59 -6.45 -13.62 7.65
CA PHE A 59 -7.34 -12.63 8.21
C PHE A 59 -8.29 -12.15 7.12
N ASP A 60 -9.58 -12.16 7.44
CA ASP A 60 -10.62 -11.55 6.61
C ASP A 60 -11.12 -10.27 7.27
N PHE A 61 -10.98 -9.16 6.56
CA PHE A 61 -11.42 -7.84 7.03
C PHE A 61 -12.84 -7.60 6.56
N THR A 62 -13.77 -8.39 7.09
CA THR A 62 -15.15 -8.40 6.60
C THR A 62 -15.87 -7.11 6.96
N GLU A 63 -15.66 -6.56 8.14
CA GLU A 63 -16.46 -5.45 8.68
C GLU A 63 -15.82 -4.06 8.49
N GLU A 64 -14.61 -3.99 7.93
CA GLU A 64 -13.86 -2.73 7.85
C GLU A 64 -14.04 -2.02 6.50
N ASP A 65 -14.54 -0.79 6.55
CA ASP A 65 -14.44 0.18 5.47
C ASP A 65 -13.25 1.11 5.77
N PHE A 66 -12.15 0.92 5.06
CA PHE A 66 -10.92 1.66 5.30
C PHE A 66 -11.05 3.16 5.03
N TYR A 67 -11.92 3.58 4.10
CA TYR A 67 -12.15 5.00 3.82
C TYR A 67 -12.87 5.66 4.99
N ILE A 68 -13.88 4.99 5.54
CA ILE A 68 -14.59 5.49 6.72
C ILE A 68 -13.65 5.51 7.94
N THR A 69 -12.83 4.50 8.12
CA THR A 69 -11.83 4.44 9.20
C THR A 69 -10.80 5.57 9.08
N GLU A 70 -10.27 5.83 7.88
CA GLU A 70 -9.35 6.94 7.60
C GLU A 70 -10.00 8.28 7.91
N MET A 71 -11.20 8.54 7.39
CA MET A 71 -11.94 9.79 7.63
C MET A 71 -12.21 10.02 9.12
N ARG A 72 -12.68 9.00 9.84
CA ARG A 72 -12.95 9.10 11.28
C ARG A 72 -11.68 9.39 12.07
N THR A 73 -10.58 8.73 11.73
CA THR A 73 -9.28 8.94 12.37
C THR A 73 -8.78 10.36 12.15
N PHE A 74 -8.91 10.89 10.94
CA PHE A 74 -8.56 12.28 10.63
C PHE A 74 -9.41 13.28 11.41
N LEU A 75 -10.74 13.12 11.44
CA LEU A 75 -11.64 14.00 12.19
C LEU A 75 -11.31 13.99 13.69
N LYS A 76 -10.99 12.81 14.24
CA LYS A 76 -10.55 12.66 15.63
C LYS A 76 -9.24 13.41 15.88
N ALA A 77 -8.22 13.23 15.03
CA ALA A 77 -6.94 13.92 15.12
C ALA A 77 -7.09 15.45 15.12
N VAL A 78 -7.98 15.99 14.28
CA VAL A 78 -8.28 17.43 14.23
C VAL A 78 -9.00 17.89 15.51
N THR A 79 -10.02 17.16 15.93
CA THR A 79 -10.86 17.51 17.09
C THR A 79 -10.05 17.49 18.38
N GLU A 80 -9.24 16.45 18.59
CA GLU A 80 -8.41 16.25 19.77
C GLU A 80 -7.08 17.01 19.69
N LYS A 81 -6.76 17.59 18.52
CA LYS A 81 -5.46 18.22 18.21
C LYS A 81 -4.28 17.26 18.41
N ASP A 82 -4.52 15.97 18.20
CA ASP A 82 -3.53 14.92 18.33
C ASP A 82 -3.08 14.44 16.95
N GLN A 83 -1.94 14.97 16.49
CA GLN A 83 -1.34 14.59 15.21
C GLN A 83 -0.69 13.21 15.23
N SER A 84 -0.50 12.58 16.40
CA SER A 84 0.08 11.25 16.48
C SER A 84 -0.82 10.17 15.86
N LEU A 85 -2.12 10.46 15.69
CA LEU A 85 -3.09 9.61 15.01
C LEU A 85 -2.88 9.56 13.49
N ILE A 86 -2.08 10.45 12.90
CA ILE A 86 -1.82 10.50 11.46
C ILE A 86 -0.46 9.84 11.16
N HIS A 87 -0.51 8.58 10.72
CA HIS A 87 0.71 7.80 10.44
C HIS A 87 1.35 8.12 9.08
N SER A 88 0.61 8.77 8.17
CA SER A 88 1.11 9.20 6.85
C SER A 88 1.09 10.73 6.77
N PRO A 89 2.13 11.41 7.28
CA PRO A 89 2.20 12.87 7.23
C PRO A 89 2.38 13.36 5.79
N TYR A 90 2.14 14.67 5.58
CA TYR A 90 2.24 15.30 4.26
C TYR A 90 3.59 15.08 3.55
N VAL A 91 4.69 14.98 4.31
CA VAL A 91 6.02 14.70 3.75
C VAL A 91 6.07 13.35 3.00
N ASP A 92 5.27 12.37 3.41
CA ASP A 92 5.22 11.08 2.72
C ASP A 92 4.40 11.17 1.43
N ALA A 93 3.33 11.98 1.42
CA ALA A 93 2.60 12.30 0.19
C ALA A 93 3.51 13.01 -0.85
N ALA A 94 4.37 13.92 -0.42
CA ALA A 94 5.33 14.58 -1.31
C ALA A 94 6.35 13.58 -1.90
N LYS A 95 6.85 12.65 -1.08
CA LYS A 95 7.76 11.59 -1.55
C LYS A 95 7.08 10.64 -2.53
N THR A 96 5.85 10.20 -2.25
CA THR A 96 5.14 9.29 -3.16
C THR A 96 4.83 9.96 -4.50
N LEU A 97 4.50 11.25 -4.51
CA LEU A 97 4.35 12.02 -5.74
C LEU A 97 5.67 12.10 -6.54
N GLN A 98 6.81 12.33 -5.87
CA GLN A 98 8.12 12.35 -6.52
C GLN A 98 8.44 11.01 -7.20
N VAL A 99 8.07 9.89 -6.58
CA VAL A 99 8.23 8.54 -7.16
C VAL A 99 7.44 8.43 -8.46
N VAL A 100 6.19 8.90 -8.49
CA VAL A 100 5.33 8.86 -9.68
C VAL A 100 5.95 9.65 -10.83
N PHE A 101 6.38 10.89 -10.59
CA PHE A 101 7.04 11.69 -11.63
C PHE A 101 8.32 11.02 -12.17
N SER A 102 9.11 10.44 -11.28
CA SER A 102 10.34 9.76 -11.67
C SER A 102 10.09 8.47 -12.44
N ALA A 103 9.02 7.74 -12.11
CA ALA A 103 8.61 6.55 -12.84
C ALA A 103 8.14 6.91 -14.26
N ASN A 104 7.32 7.95 -14.42
CA ASN A 104 6.90 8.44 -15.73
C ASN A 104 8.09 8.88 -16.58
N HIS A 105 9.01 9.67 -16.01
CA HIS A 105 10.23 10.08 -16.69
C HIS A 105 11.09 8.88 -17.12
N SER A 106 11.25 7.87 -16.25
CA SER A 106 11.99 6.64 -16.56
C SER A 106 11.40 5.89 -17.75
N VAL A 107 10.08 5.81 -17.83
CA VAL A 107 9.36 5.16 -18.96
C VAL A 107 9.53 5.97 -20.24
N GLU A 108 9.34 7.28 -20.19
CA GLU A 108 9.45 8.16 -21.36
C GLU A 108 10.86 8.18 -21.96
N GLN A 109 11.89 8.16 -21.11
CA GLN A 109 13.29 8.26 -21.54
C GLN A 109 13.99 6.91 -21.67
N GLY A 110 13.34 5.81 -21.24
CA GLY A 110 13.94 4.47 -21.25
C GLY A 110 15.19 4.36 -20.38
N CYS A 111 15.28 5.12 -19.29
CA CYS A 111 16.49 5.21 -18.46
C CYS A 111 16.21 4.99 -16.97
N LEU A 112 17.26 4.67 -16.21
CA LEU A 112 17.18 4.54 -14.76
C LEU A 112 17.19 5.91 -14.09
N VAL A 113 16.22 6.16 -13.20
CA VAL A 113 16.13 7.39 -12.40
C VAL A 113 16.48 7.11 -10.94
N LYS A 114 17.34 7.95 -10.37
CA LYS A 114 17.72 7.86 -8.95
C LYS A 114 16.89 8.88 -8.15
N LEU A 115 16.17 8.38 -7.16
CA LEU A 115 15.47 9.20 -6.17
C LEU A 115 16.47 9.67 -5.10
N THR A 116 16.44 10.94 -4.74
CA THR A 116 17.30 11.55 -3.70
C THR A 116 16.66 11.50 -2.33
#